data_AF-A0A7G2LWB7-F1
#
_entry.id   AF-A0A7G2LWB7-F1
#
_cell.length_a   1.000
_cell.length_b   1.000
_cell.length_c   1.000
_cell.angle_alpha   90.00
_cell.angle_beta   90.00
_cell.angle_gamma   90.00
#
_symmetry.space_group_name_H-M   'P 1'
#
loop_
_entity.id
_entity.type
_entity.pdbx_description
1 polymer ?
#
loop_
_entity_poly.entity_id
_entity_poly.type
_entity_poly.pdbx_seq_one_letter_code
_entity_poly.pdbx_strand_id
1 'polypeptide(L)'
;IGLANYFAGAALLPYGRFLEKAQACRHDLEILAGHFGASIEQVAHRLSTLQRPGAKGIPFFFVRVDQAGTITKRHSATRLQFARFGGACPLWNVHRAFETPGRFLRQLAETPDGVRYISLARDISKPAGR
;
A
#
# COMPACT_ATOMS: atom_id res chain seq x y z
N ILE A 1 11.12 -12.32 13.15
CA ILE A 1 9.71 -11.86 13.11
C ILE A 1 9.24 -11.48 11.69
N GLY A 2 10.02 -10.74 10.88
CA GLY A 2 9.58 -10.29 9.54
C GLY A 2 9.13 -11.40 8.58
N LEU A 3 9.88 -12.51 8.50
CA LEU A 3 9.53 -13.65 7.62
C LEU A 3 8.28 -14.42 8.09
N ALA A 4 8.04 -14.49 9.40
CA ALA A 4 6.82 -15.10 9.95
C ALA A 4 5.57 -14.27 9.59
N ASN A 5 5.66 -12.94 9.67
CA ASN A 5 4.58 -12.04 9.24
C ASN A 5 4.35 -12.10 7.73
N TYR A 6 5.42 -12.27 6.93
CA TYR A 6 5.30 -12.51 5.50
C TYR A 6 4.58 -13.83 5.20
N PHE A 7 4.97 -14.92 5.86
CA PHE A 7 4.33 -16.23 5.72
C PHE A 7 2.85 -16.18 6.11
N ALA A 8 2.52 -15.59 7.26
CA ALA A 8 1.13 -15.42 7.69
C ALA A 8 0.31 -14.62 6.65
N GLY A 9 0.87 -13.54 6.11
CA GLY A 9 0.26 -12.78 5.03
C GLY A 9 0.08 -13.60 3.74
N ALA A 10 1.06 -14.44 3.37
CA ALA A 10 0.99 -15.27 2.17
C ALA A 10 0.03 -16.47 2.31
N ALA A 11 -0.13 -17.00 3.52
CA ALA A 11 -1.10 -18.04 3.85
C ALA A 11 -2.53 -17.49 3.86
N LEU A 12 -2.75 -16.31 4.45
CA LEU A 12 -4.04 -15.62 4.48
C LEU A 12 -4.43 -15.03 3.12
N LEU A 13 -3.45 -14.60 2.33
CA LEU A 13 -3.63 -14.02 0.99
C LEU A 13 -2.87 -14.84 -0.06
N PRO A 14 -3.36 -16.04 -0.43
CA PRO A 14 -2.67 -16.94 -1.37
C PRO A 14 -2.38 -16.26 -2.70
N TYR A 15 -1.14 -16.38 -3.19
CA TYR A 15 -0.63 -15.56 -4.31
C TYR A 15 -1.53 -15.57 -5.55
N GLY A 16 -1.86 -16.76 -6.07
CA GLY A 16 -2.64 -16.91 -7.30
C GLY A 16 -4.05 -16.34 -7.16
N ARG A 17 -4.77 -16.78 -6.11
CA ARG A 17 -6.13 -16.31 -5.82
C ARG A 17 -6.18 -14.80 -5.60
N PHE A 18 -5.20 -14.25 -4.88
CA PHE A 18 -5.13 -12.81 -4.62
C PHE A 18 -4.83 -12.03 -5.90
N LEU A 19 -3.88 -12.47 -6.72
CA LEU A 19 -3.55 -11.83 -8.00
C LEU A 19 -4.75 -11.82 -8.95
N GLU A 20 -5.41 -12.96 -9.12
CA GLU A 20 -6.59 -13.10 -9.96
C GLU A 20 -7.72 -12.16 -9.49
N LYS A 21 -8.02 -12.17 -8.18
CA LYS A 21 -9.06 -11.29 -7.62
C LYS A 21 -8.69 -9.82 -7.79
N ALA A 22 -7.44 -9.44 -7.54
CA ALA A 22 -6.96 -8.07 -7.70
C ALA A 22 -7.10 -7.60 -9.15
N GLN A 23 -6.81 -8.46 -10.13
CA GLN A 23 -7.03 -8.14 -11.54
C GLN A 23 -8.53 -7.99 -11.86
N ALA A 24 -9.36 -8.92 -11.39
CA ALA A 24 -10.80 -8.91 -11.64
C ALA A 24 -11.52 -7.67 -11.09
N CYS A 25 -11.15 -7.20 -9.88
CA CYS A 25 -11.71 -6.00 -9.26
C CYS A 25 -10.94 -4.72 -9.57
N ARG A 26 -10.01 -4.74 -10.53
CA ARG A 26 -9.15 -3.58 -10.90
C ARG A 26 -8.44 -2.95 -9.69
N HIS A 27 -7.94 -3.80 -8.80
CA HIS A 27 -7.16 -3.45 -7.62
C HIS A 27 -7.91 -2.61 -6.58
N ASP A 28 -9.24 -2.70 -6.55
CA ASP A 28 -10.03 -2.07 -5.49
C ASP A 28 -9.68 -2.67 -4.11
N LEU A 29 -9.09 -1.85 -3.23
CA LEU A 29 -8.59 -2.28 -1.94
C LEU A 29 -9.71 -2.69 -0.98
N GLU A 30 -10.89 -2.07 -1.08
CA GLU A 30 -12.01 -2.36 -0.18
C GLU A 30 -12.67 -3.68 -0.57
N ILE A 31 -12.84 -3.93 -1.87
CA ILE A 31 -13.32 -5.23 -2.37
C ILE A 31 -12.35 -6.36 -1.98
N LEU A 32 -11.05 -6.13 -2.11
CA LEU A 32 -10.03 -7.11 -1.71
C LEU A 32 -10.05 -7.36 -0.20
N ALA A 33 -10.13 -6.30 0.61
CA ALA A 33 -10.19 -6.40 2.07
C ALA A 33 -11.42 -7.21 2.51
N GLY A 34 -12.60 -6.90 1.97
CA GLY A 34 -13.83 -7.62 2.26
C GLY A 34 -13.78 -9.08 1.81
N HIS A 35 -13.27 -9.35 0.61
CA HIS A 35 -13.22 -10.71 0.06
C HIS A 35 -12.28 -11.64 0.83
N PHE A 36 -11.13 -11.13 1.29
CA PHE A 36 -10.14 -11.93 2.00
C PHE A 36 -10.21 -11.82 3.53
N GLY A 37 -11.16 -11.04 4.08
CA GLY A 37 -11.26 -10.79 5.51
C GLY A 37 -10.00 -10.16 6.11
N ALA A 38 -9.33 -9.30 5.32
CA ALA A 38 -8.03 -8.70 5.67
C ALA A 38 -8.14 -7.18 5.79
N SER A 39 -7.26 -6.56 6.57
CA SER A 39 -7.21 -5.11 6.68
C SER A 39 -6.69 -4.46 5.39
N ILE A 40 -7.03 -3.18 5.17
CA ILE A 40 -6.49 -2.39 4.06
C ILE A 40 -4.96 -2.37 4.09
N GLU A 41 -4.33 -2.32 5.28
CA GLU A 41 -2.86 -2.40 5.41
C GLU A 41 -2.33 -3.75 4.89
N GLN A 42 -2.97 -4.87 5.24
CA GLN A 42 -2.56 -6.20 4.80
C GLN A 42 -2.72 -6.35 3.28
N VAL A 43 -3.83 -5.88 2.72
CA VAL A 43 -4.09 -5.88 1.27
C VAL A 43 -3.06 -5.03 0.51
N ALA A 44 -2.83 -3.79 0.95
CA ALA A 44 -1.87 -2.88 0.32
C ALA A 44 -0.44 -3.43 0.38
N HIS A 45 -0.04 -3.99 1.53
CA HIS A 45 1.23 -4.67 1.66
C HIS A 45 1.31 -5.87 0.71
N ARG A 46 0.27 -6.70 0.61
CA ARG A 46 0.25 -7.87 -0.28
C ARG A 46 0.41 -7.48 -1.75
N LEU A 47 -0.33 -6.47 -2.21
CA LEU A 47 -0.21 -5.93 -3.57
C LEU A 47 1.24 -5.55 -3.92
N SER A 48 1.97 -4.94 -2.97
CA SER A 48 3.38 -4.58 -3.17
C SER A 48 4.34 -5.76 -3.28
N THR A 49 3.90 -6.99 -2.98
CA THR A 49 4.73 -8.21 -3.02
C THR A 49 4.44 -9.13 -4.22
N LEU A 50 3.52 -8.75 -5.12
CA LEU A 50 3.11 -9.58 -6.27
C LEU A 50 4.15 -9.60 -7.41
N GLN A 51 5.38 -10.03 -7.11
CA GLN A 51 6.52 -10.01 -8.04
C GLN A 51 7.07 -11.40 -8.39
N ARG A 52 6.27 -12.47 -8.24
CA ARG A 52 6.66 -13.83 -8.62
C ARG A 52 6.94 -13.89 -10.14
N PRO A 53 8.09 -14.42 -10.59
CA PRO A 53 8.36 -14.66 -12.01
C PRO A 53 7.23 -15.47 -12.66
N GLY A 54 6.83 -15.08 -13.88
CA GLY A 54 5.72 -15.70 -14.62
C GLY A 54 4.31 -15.29 -14.18
N ALA A 55 4.15 -14.60 -13.04
CA ALA A 55 2.84 -14.17 -12.54
C ALA A 55 2.92 -12.81 -11.81
N LYS A 56 3.52 -11.79 -12.46
CA LYS A 56 3.70 -10.47 -11.84
C LYS A 56 2.40 -9.67 -11.85
N GLY A 57 2.13 -8.97 -10.75
CA GLY A 57 1.13 -7.91 -10.67
C GLY A 57 1.73 -6.53 -10.96
N ILE A 58 0.91 -5.48 -10.80
CA ILE A 58 1.38 -4.08 -10.89
C ILE A 58 2.48 -3.87 -9.84
N PRO A 59 3.62 -3.24 -10.19
CA PRO A 59 4.63 -2.91 -9.22
C PRO A 59 4.13 -1.75 -8.35
N PHE A 60 3.76 -2.05 -7.11
CA PHE A 60 3.36 -1.03 -6.14
C PHE A 60 4.54 -0.64 -5.25
N PHE A 61 4.51 0.61 -4.79
CA PHE A 61 5.20 1.01 -3.59
C PHE A 61 4.18 1.08 -2.43
N PHE A 62 4.62 0.75 -1.23
CA PHE A 62 3.79 0.73 -0.02
C PHE A 62 4.53 1.46 1.10
N VAL A 63 3.82 2.37 1.76
CA VAL A 63 4.34 3.13 2.91
C VAL A 63 3.26 3.23 3.98
N ARG A 64 3.68 3.14 5.24
CA ARG A 64 2.89 3.57 6.39
C ARG A 64 3.60 4.75 7.04
N VAL A 65 2.86 5.84 7.21
CA VAL A 65 3.34 7.09 7.80
C VAL A 65 2.49 7.38 9.04
N ASP A 66 3.08 7.95 10.07
CA ASP A 66 2.33 8.51 11.21
C ASP A 66 2.00 10.00 10.99
N GLN A 67 1.24 10.59 11.91
CA GLN A 67 0.82 11.99 11.79
C GLN A 67 2.00 12.98 11.88
N ALA A 68 3.12 12.59 12.48
CA ALA A 68 4.34 13.40 12.52
C ALA A 68 5.14 13.33 11.20
N GLY A 69 4.69 12.54 10.23
CA GLY A 69 5.37 12.32 8.95
C GLY A 69 6.44 11.23 9.00
N THR A 70 6.56 10.49 10.10
CA THR A 70 7.55 9.41 10.23
C THR A 70 7.08 8.19 9.45
N ILE A 71 7.93 7.70 8.55
CA ILE A 71 7.69 6.44 7.85
C ILE A 71 7.95 5.27 8.80
N THR A 72 6.89 4.60 9.24
CA THR A 72 6.98 3.45 10.16
C THR A 72 7.07 2.10 9.45
N LYS A 73 6.72 2.05 8.16
CA LYS A 73 6.86 0.85 7.31
C LYS A 73 7.02 1.24 5.86
N ARG A 74 7.89 0.54 5.13
CA ARG A 74 8.10 0.74 3.69
C ARG A 74 8.37 -0.57 2.98
N HIS A 75 7.84 -0.70 1.77
CA HIS A 75 8.14 -1.78 0.84
C HIS A 75 8.00 -1.24 -0.59
N SER A 76 8.83 -1.67 -1.53
CA SER A 76 8.73 -1.22 -2.92
C SER A 76 9.04 -2.33 -3.90
N ALA A 77 8.17 -2.49 -4.89
CA ALA A 77 8.45 -3.22 -6.12
C ALA A 77 8.78 -2.27 -7.29
N THR A 78 8.73 -0.95 -7.09
CA THR A 78 9.07 0.06 -8.10
C THR A 78 10.46 0.65 -7.86
N ARG A 79 10.95 1.42 -8.84
CA ARG A 79 12.19 2.21 -8.73
C ARG A 79 12.08 3.40 -7.76
N LEU A 80 10.94 3.61 -7.09
CA LEU A 80 10.74 4.75 -6.21
C LEU A 80 11.76 4.75 -5.07
N GLN A 81 12.60 5.78 -5.03
CA GLN A 81 13.64 5.97 -4.03
C GLN A 81 13.15 6.89 -2.92
N PHE A 82 12.49 6.32 -1.91
CA PHE A 82 11.98 7.07 -0.74
C PHE A 82 13.06 7.87 -0.01
N ALA A 83 14.31 7.41 -0.06
CA ALA A 83 15.45 8.05 0.61
C ALA A 83 15.90 9.35 -0.07
N ARG A 84 15.63 9.54 -1.37
CA ARG A 84 16.14 10.71 -2.12
C ARG A 84 15.18 11.89 -2.11
N PHE A 85 13.89 11.64 -1.96
CA PHE A 85 12.85 12.68 -2.05
C PHE A 85 12.10 12.93 -0.75
N GLY A 86 12.37 12.14 0.30
CA GLY A 86 11.87 12.35 1.66
C GLY A 86 10.34 12.22 1.77
N GLY A 87 9.86 11.33 2.64
CA GLY A 87 8.41 11.22 2.92
C GLY A 87 7.78 12.48 3.52
N ALA A 88 8.56 13.53 3.80
CA ALA A 88 8.14 14.76 4.45
C ALA A 88 7.62 15.84 3.49
N CYS A 89 7.57 15.60 2.17
CA CYS A 89 6.97 16.57 1.24
C CYS A 89 5.50 16.83 1.61
N PRO A 90 5.13 18.03 2.06
CA PRO A 90 3.77 18.31 2.56
C PRO A 90 2.71 18.26 1.44
N LEU A 91 3.15 18.36 0.18
CA LEU A 91 2.27 18.20 -0.99
C LEU A 91 1.85 16.74 -1.23
N TRP A 92 2.50 15.78 -0.57
CA TRP A 92 2.18 14.37 -0.72
C TRP A 92 0.86 14.04 0.00
N ASN A 93 -0.07 13.41 -0.72
CA ASN A 93 -1.42 13.12 -0.25
C ASN A 93 -1.50 12.28 1.02
N VAL A 94 -0.43 11.58 1.42
CA VAL A 94 -0.39 10.81 2.67
C VAL A 94 -0.60 11.70 3.89
N HIS A 95 -0.10 12.93 3.89
CA HIS A 95 -0.24 13.85 5.02
C HIS A 95 -1.67 14.38 5.15
N ARG A 96 -2.34 14.62 4.01
CA ARG A 96 -3.76 15.03 3.99
C ARG A 96 -4.73 13.89 4.34
N ALA A 97 -4.28 12.63 4.31
CA ALA A 97 -5.13 11.50 4.64
C ALA A 97 -5.60 11.56 6.11
N PHE A 98 -4.78 12.14 7.01
CA PHE A 98 -5.16 12.33 8.42
C PHE A 98 -6.30 13.33 8.61
N GLU A 99 -6.47 14.28 7.68
CA GLU A 99 -7.54 15.29 7.72
C GLU A 99 -8.86 14.77 7.14
N THR A 100 -8.84 13.62 6.45
CA THR A 100 -10.00 13.06 5.77
C THR A 100 -10.25 11.58 6.12
N PRO A 101 -10.61 11.28 7.39
CA PRO A 101 -10.75 9.90 7.85
C PRO A 101 -11.72 9.06 7.01
N GLY A 102 -11.36 7.81 6.76
CA GLY A 102 -12.11 6.83 6.00
C GLY A 102 -12.07 7.01 4.48
N ARG A 103 -11.50 8.10 3.96
CA ARG A 103 -11.53 8.40 2.52
C ARG A 103 -10.20 8.09 1.84
N PHE A 104 -10.28 7.47 0.66
CA PHE A 104 -9.13 7.34 -0.22
C PHE A 104 -8.85 8.63 -0.98
N LEU A 105 -7.67 9.20 -0.72
CA LEU A 105 -7.10 10.28 -1.52
C LEU A 105 -6.30 9.71 -2.68
N ARG A 106 -6.42 10.36 -3.84
CA ARG A 106 -5.73 10.01 -5.09
C ARG A 106 -4.88 11.18 -5.52
N GLN A 107 -3.64 10.91 -5.93
CA GLN A 107 -2.74 11.94 -6.44
C GLN A 107 -1.89 11.38 -7.58
N LEU A 108 -1.80 12.12 -8.68
CA LEU A 108 -0.72 11.95 -9.65
C LEU A 108 0.46 12.82 -9.16
N ALA A 109 1.52 12.16 -8.71
CA ALA A 109 2.73 12.81 -8.23
C ALA A 109 3.84 12.69 -9.28
N GLU A 110 4.57 13.77 -9.52
CA GLU A 110 5.78 13.78 -10.34
C GLU A 110 6.97 14.05 -9.40
N THR A 111 7.98 13.18 -9.45
CA THR A 111 9.22 13.37 -8.72
C THR A 111 10.13 14.36 -9.47
N PRO A 112 11.08 15.04 -8.81
CA PRO A 112 11.96 16.01 -9.46
C PRO A 112 12.77 15.48 -10.65
N ASP A 113 12.97 14.16 -10.75
CA ASP A 113 13.58 13.48 -11.90
C ASP A 113 12.58 13.14 -13.03
N GLY A 114 11.35 13.68 -12.97
CA GLY A 114 10.32 13.56 -14.00
C GLY A 114 9.50 12.26 -13.94
N VAL A 115 9.75 11.38 -12.96
CA VAL A 115 9.01 10.11 -12.86
C VAL A 115 7.64 10.34 -12.24
N ARG A 116 6.61 9.76 -12.86
CA ARG A 116 5.22 9.91 -12.41
C ARG A 116 4.70 8.68 -11.69
N TYR A 117 3.93 8.91 -10.63
CA TYR A 117 3.31 7.88 -9.82
C TYR A 117 1.85 8.23 -9.52
N ILE A 118 1.00 7.22 -9.49
CA ILE A 118 -0.34 7.34 -8.89
C ILE A 118 -0.22 6.89 -7.43
N SER A 119 -0.52 7.80 -6.51
CA SER A 119 -0.52 7.57 -5.07
C SER A 119 -1.95 7.44 -4.55
N LEU A 120 -2.23 6.36 -3.82
CA LEU A 120 -3.45 6.17 -3.04
C LEU A 120 -3.09 6.28 -1.55
N ALA A 121 -3.81 7.11 -0.80
CA ALA A 121 -3.61 7.29 0.63
C ALA A 121 -4.95 7.25 1.37
N ARG A 122 -4.96 6.65 2.56
CA ARG A 122 -6.11 6.60 3.48
C ARG A 122 -5.57 6.49 4.90
N ASP A 123 -6.21 7.12 5.87
CA ASP A 123 -5.90 6.85 7.27
C ASP A 123 -6.23 5.38 7.62
N ILE A 124 -5.54 4.86 8.62
CA ILE A 124 -5.91 3.59 9.23
C ILE A 124 -6.09 3.84 10.72
N SER A 125 -7.33 4.08 11.11
CA SER A 125 -7.74 4.09 12.50
C SER A 125 -8.03 2.64 12.93
N LYS A 126 -7.26 2.13 13.90
CA LYS A 126 -7.70 0.93 14.63
C LYS A 126 -8.83 1.36 15.55
N PRO A 127 -9.98 0.66 15.59
CA PRO A 127 -10.91 0.85 16.69
C PRO A 127 -10.13 0.63 18.00
N ALA A 128 -10.29 1.54 18.96
CA ALA A 128 -9.81 1.30 20.31
C ALA A 128 -10.34 -0.07 20.75
N GLY A 129 -9.41 -0.92 21.22
CA GLY A 129 -9.57 -2.37 21.24
C GLY A 129 -10.87 -2.89 21.84
N ARG A 130 -11.24 -4.08 21.38
CA ARG A 130 -12.03 -5.03 22.17
C ARG A 130 -11.09 -6.09 22.71
#